data_AF-E3RJL2-F1
#
_entry.id   AF-E3RJL2-F1
#
_cell.length_a   1.000
_cell.length_b   1.000
_cell.length_c   1.000
_cell.angle_alpha   90.00
_cell.angle_beta   90.00
_cell.angle_gamma   90.00
#
_symmetry.space_group_name_H-M   'P 1'
#
loop_
_entity.id
_entity.type
_entity.pdbx_description
1 polymer ?
#
loop_
_entity_poly.entity_id
_entity_poly.type
_entity_poly.pdbx_seq_one_letter_code
_entity_poly.pdbx_strand_id
1 'polypeptide(L)'
;MKATNELSCYRYAAVVHVKQKGRQQQDQKIRQVKDEEWVDFTKRGLDCKSLQQQLSALSSSSVIAVSNIPYSKTIVSRCLVESLDDVAAEKLGDQDWLSSVHEKAQRIPSFSATDL
;
A
#
# COMPACT_ATOMS: atom_id res chain seq x y z
N MET A 1 -2.47 17.10 -4.39
CA MET A 1 -1.08 17.62 -4.40
C MET A 1 -0.12 16.45 -4.56
N LYS A 2 0.57 16.32 -5.70
CA LYS A 2 1.45 15.18 -6.00
C LYS A 2 2.93 15.59 -5.87
N ALA A 3 3.33 15.98 -4.66
CA ALA A 3 4.76 16.08 -4.36
C ALA A 3 5.28 14.65 -4.17
N THR A 4 6.25 14.26 -4.99
CA THR A 4 7.02 13.02 -4.86
C THR A 4 8.44 13.39 -4.48
N ASN A 5 8.63 13.72 -3.21
CA ASN A 5 9.92 13.95 -2.59
C ASN A 5 10.11 13.00 -1.40
N GLU A 6 11.31 12.95 -0.84
CA GLU A 6 11.68 12.07 0.27
C GLU A 6 10.71 12.18 1.45
N LEU A 7 10.35 13.40 1.86
CA LEU A 7 9.43 13.65 2.96
C LEU A 7 8.05 13.02 2.70
N SER A 8 7.61 13.06 1.46
CA SER A 8 6.31 12.54 1.05
C SER A 8 6.30 11.01 0.86
N CYS A 9 7.47 10.37 0.77
CA CYS A 9 7.65 8.93 0.60
C CYS A 9 7.81 8.19 1.92
N TYR A 10 8.48 8.81 2.91
CA TYR A 10 8.96 8.12 4.11
C TYR A 10 8.40 8.67 5.43
N ARG A 11 7.45 9.61 5.39
CA ARG A 11 6.83 10.16 6.59
C ARG A 11 5.65 9.30 7.06
N TYR A 12 5.57 9.08 8.37
CA TYR A 12 4.40 8.52 9.04
C TYR A 12 3.71 9.59 9.90
N ALA A 13 2.43 9.37 10.20
CA ALA A 13 1.67 10.16 11.15
C ALA A 13 1.25 9.25 12.32
N ALA A 14 1.39 9.75 13.54
CA ALA A 14 0.89 9.07 14.74
C ALA A 14 -0.21 9.94 15.37
N VAL A 15 -1.34 9.32 15.72
CA VAL A 15 -2.46 9.98 16.40
C VAL A 15 -2.63 9.36 17.78
N VAL A 16 -2.45 10.16 18.83
CA VAL A 16 -2.59 9.72 20.22
C VAL A 16 -3.95 10.14 20.76
N HIS A 17 -4.81 9.16 21.02
CA HIS A 17 -6.13 9.41 21.61
C HIS A 17 -6.04 9.32 23.14
N VAL A 18 -6.29 10.43 23.83
CA VAL A 18 -6.31 10.47 25.31
C VAL A 18 -7.72 10.26 25.81
N LYS A 19 -7.92 9.27 26.69
CA LYS A 19 -9.20 9.02 27.33
C LYS A 19 -9.56 10.18 28.27
N GLN A 20 -10.57 10.97 27.93
CA GLN A 20 -11.14 11.95 28.86
C GLN A 20 -11.95 11.24 29.95
N LYS A 21 -11.61 11.48 31.23
CA LYS A 21 -12.42 11.06 32.37
C LYS A 21 -13.75 11.83 32.37
N GLY A 22 -14.88 11.14 32.45
CA GLY A 22 -16.20 11.74 32.67
C GLY A 22 -17.10 11.91 31.44
N ARG A 23 -16.63 11.64 30.22
CA ARG A 23 -17.52 11.46 29.06
C ARG A 23 -17.79 9.97 28.90
N GLN A 24 -19.08 9.60 28.78
CA GLN A 24 -19.47 8.29 28.24
C GLN A 24 -18.86 8.21 26.84
N GLN A 25 -17.67 7.61 26.75
CA GLN A 25 -17.02 7.38 25.47
C GLN A 25 -17.98 6.49 24.68
N GLN A 26 -18.37 6.90 23.48
CA GLN A 26 -18.76 5.89 22.51
C GLN A 26 -17.59 4.93 22.44
N ASP A 27 -17.78 3.69 22.89
CA ASP A 27 -16.76 2.66 22.86
C ASP A 27 -16.27 2.55 21.40
N GLN A 28 -15.15 3.22 21.11
CA GLN A 28 -14.44 3.01 19.85
C GLN A 28 -13.95 1.57 19.92
N LYS A 29 -14.75 0.67 19.37
CA LYS A 29 -14.42 -0.75 19.30
C LYS A 29 -13.16 -0.89 18.45
N ILE A 30 -12.04 -1.11 19.11
CA ILE A 30 -10.82 -1.55 18.46
C ILE A 30 -11.12 -2.92 17.90
N ARG A 31 -11.19 -3.02 16.57
CA ARG A 31 -11.36 -4.31 15.90
C ARG A 31 -10.00 -4.98 15.79
N GLN A 32 -9.89 -6.18 16.35
CA GLN A 32 -8.81 -7.09 15.96
C GLN A 32 -9.18 -7.79 14.66
N VAL A 33 -8.25 -7.79 13.72
CA VAL A 33 -8.37 -8.45 12.43
C VAL A 33 -7.51 -9.71 12.49
N LYS A 34 -8.13 -10.87 12.32
CA LYS A 34 -7.41 -12.15 12.27
C LYS A 34 -6.65 -12.29 10.94
N ASP A 35 -5.59 -13.09 10.91
CA ASP A 35 -4.76 -13.30 9.71
C ASP A 35 -5.58 -13.70 8.48
N GLU A 36 -6.57 -14.59 8.66
CA GLU A 36 -7.49 -15.05 7.61
C GLU A 36 -8.45 -13.97 7.09
N GLU A 37 -8.67 -12.89 7.85
CA GLU A 37 -9.56 -11.78 7.46
C GLU A 37 -8.84 -10.74 6.58
N TRP A 38 -7.50 -10.82 6.48
CA TRP A 38 -6.73 -9.89 5.66
C TRP A 38 -6.81 -10.23 4.18
N VAL A 39 -7.18 -9.24 3.39
CA VAL A 39 -7.14 -9.31 1.94
C VAL A 39 -5.77 -8.85 1.47
N ASP A 40 -4.93 -9.76 0.98
CA ASP A 40 -3.64 -9.40 0.37
C ASP A 40 -3.85 -8.86 -1.05
N PHE A 41 -3.59 -7.56 -1.23
CA PHE A 41 -3.82 -6.85 -2.48
C PHE A 41 -3.00 -7.41 -3.64
N THR A 42 -1.71 -7.68 -3.40
CA THR A 42 -0.80 -8.15 -4.44
C THR A 42 -1.03 -9.64 -4.73
N LYS A 43 -1.19 -10.49 -3.71
CA LYS A 43 -1.43 -11.94 -3.92
C LYS A 43 -2.74 -12.23 -4.65
N ARG A 44 -3.77 -11.41 -4.44
CA ARG A 44 -5.05 -11.53 -5.15
C ARG A 44 -5.07 -10.85 -6.53
N GLY A 45 -3.96 -10.24 -6.95
CA GLY A 45 -3.87 -9.52 -8.22
C GLY A 45 -4.87 -8.36 -8.31
N LEU A 46 -5.14 -7.69 -7.20
CA LEU A 46 -6.06 -6.57 -7.17
C LEU A 46 -5.43 -5.32 -7.80
N ASP A 47 -6.29 -4.47 -8.31
CA ASP A 47 -6.00 -3.12 -8.75
C ASP A 47 -7.00 -2.14 -8.11
N CYS A 48 -6.82 -0.85 -8.40
CA CYS A 48 -7.70 0.19 -7.86
C CYS A 48 -9.19 -0.07 -8.20
N LYS A 49 -9.48 -0.49 -9.44
CA LYS A 49 -10.86 -0.67 -9.92
C LYS A 49 -11.53 -1.88 -9.27
N SER A 50 -10.84 -3.02 -9.27
CA SER A 50 -11.34 -4.26 -8.68
C SER A 50 -11.49 -4.14 -7.15
N LEU A 51 -10.59 -3.41 -6.48
CA LEU A 51 -10.75 -3.11 -5.05
C LEU A 51 -11.97 -2.21 -4.79
N GLN A 52 -12.14 -1.13 -5.57
CA GLN A 52 -13.31 -0.25 -5.47
C GLN A 52 -14.63 -1.00 -5.72
N GLN A 53 -14.65 -1.90 -6.70
CA GLN A 53 -15.81 -2.76 -6.97
C GLN A 53 -16.12 -3.69 -5.80
N GLN A 54 -15.11 -4.31 -5.18
CA GLN A 54 -15.30 -5.13 -3.98
C GLN A 54 -15.81 -4.29 -2.80
N LEU A 55 -15.26 -3.09 -2.59
CA LEU A 55 -15.73 -2.15 -1.57
C LEU A 55 -17.19 -1.73 -1.80
N SER A 56 -17.59 -1.51 -3.05
CA SER A 56 -18.96 -1.10 -3.42
C SER A 56 -19.97 -2.23 -3.27
N ALA A 57 -19.55 -3.48 -3.45
CA ALA A 57 -20.40 -4.66 -3.26
C ALA A 57 -20.65 -4.99 -1.78
N LEU A 58 -19.81 -4.47 -0.88
CA LEU A 58 -19.96 -4.63 0.56
C LEU A 58 -21.02 -3.67 1.12
N SER A 59 -21.74 -4.11 2.14
CA SER A 59 -22.68 -3.24 2.86
C SER A 59 -21.94 -2.05 3.47
N SER A 60 -22.58 -0.88 3.55
CA SER A 60 -22.00 0.38 4.04
C SER A 60 -21.47 0.33 5.48
N SER A 61 -21.80 -0.70 6.25
CA SER A 61 -21.30 -0.96 7.60
C SER A 61 -20.15 -1.96 7.68
N SER A 62 -19.75 -2.57 6.57
CA SER A 62 -18.69 -3.58 6.54
C SER A 62 -17.31 -2.92 6.42
N VAL A 63 -16.48 -3.13 7.42
CA VAL A 63 -15.06 -2.74 7.39
C VAL A 63 -14.26 -3.92 6.88
N ILE A 64 -13.32 -3.70 5.96
CA ILE A 64 -12.37 -4.71 5.51
C ILE A 64 -10.95 -4.28 5.78
N ALA A 65 -10.09 -5.25 6.01
CA ALA A 65 -8.67 -5.04 6.19
C ALA A 65 -7.95 -5.52 4.93
N VAL A 66 -7.19 -4.60 4.31
CA VAL A 66 -6.43 -4.89 3.08
C VAL A 66 -4.96 -4.67 3.39
N SER A 67 -4.14 -5.66 3.10
CA SER A 67 -2.69 -5.64 3.33
C SER A 67 -1.93 -5.61 2.01
N ASN A 68 -0.63 -5.32 2.11
CA ASN A 68 0.32 -5.44 1.00
C ASN A 68 -0.08 -4.64 -0.25
N ILE A 69 -0.68 -3.46 -0.04
CA ILE A 69 -0.94 -2.49 -1.09
C ILE A 69 0.38 -1.78 -1.42
N PRO A 70 0.88 -1.86 -2.67
CA PRO A 70 2.08 -1.14 -3.05
C PRO A 70 1.87 0.38 -2.98
N TYR A 71 2.84 1.11 -2.43
CA TYR A 71 2.79 2.56 -2.36
C TYR A 71 3.46 3.19 -3.58
N SER A 72 2.70 3.99 -4.32
CA SER A 72 3.09 4.54 -5.63
C SER A 72 4.39 5.35 -5.59
N LYS A 73 4.74 5.95 -4.44
CA LYS A 73 5.94 6.78 -4.33
C LYS A 73 7.22 6.00 -4.04
N THR A 74 7.10 4.80 -3.47
CA THR A 74 8.25 3.96 -3.12
C THR A 74 8.39 2.76 -4.05
N ILE A 75 7.48 2.59 -5.01
CA ILE A 75 7.44 1.41 -5.88
C ILE A 75 8.66 1.28 -6.79
N VAL A 76 9.23 2.41 -7.26
CA VAL A 76 10.48 2.39 -8.05
C VAL A 76 11.64 1.87 -7.22
N SER A 77 11.83 2.38 -6.01
CA SER A 77 12.88 1.92 -5.09
C SER A 77 12.73 0.44 -4.75
N ARG A 78 11.48 -0.04 -4.58
CA ARG A 78 11.21 -1.46 -4.37
C ARG A 78 11.63 -2.30 -5.59
N CYS A 79 11.20 -1.92 -6.79
CA CYS A 79 11.58 -2.63 -8.01
C CYS A 79 13.10 -2.63 -8.22
N LEU A 80 13.78 -1.54 -7.87
CA LEU A 80 15.23 -1.42 -7.95
C LEU A 80 15.92 -2.44 -7.04
N VAL A 81 15.52 -2.52 -5.77
CA VAL A 81 16.08 -3.48 -4.81
C VAL A 81 15.82 -4.92 -5.26
N GLU A 82 14.59 -5.24 -5.67
CA GLU A 82 14.25 -6.56 -6.22
C GLU A 82 15.13 -6.92 -7.43
N SER A 83 15.37 -5.96 -8.33
CA SER A 83 16.26 -6.17 -9.47
C SER A 83 17.73 -6.33 -9.07
N LEU A 84 18.19 -5.75 -7.97
CA LEU A 84 19.55 -5.98 -7.47
C LEU A 84 19.68 -7.36 -6.82
N ASP A 85 18.65 -7.81 -6.10
CA ASP A 85 18.61 -9.14 -5.47
C ASP A 85 18.54 -10.27 -6.51
N ASP A 86 17.82 -10.07 -7.62
CA ASP A 86 17.76 -11.00 -8.75
C ASP A 86 19.06 -11.02 -9.58
N VAL A 87 19.91 -9.99 -9.47
CA VAL A 87 21.18 -9.89 -10.22
C VAL A 87 22.28 -10.64 -9.49
N ALA A 88 22.14 -11.96 -9.48
CA ALA A 88 23.29 -12.83 -9.67
C ALA A 88 23.83 -12.61 -11.11
N ALA A 89 24.78 -11.69 -11.24
CA ALA A 89 25.84 -11.61 -12.26
C ALA A 89 25.54 -11.35 -13.76
N GLU A 90 24.37 -11.65 -14.35
CA GLU A 90 24.31 -11.68 -15.84
C GLU A 90 23.66 -10.49 -16.57
N LYS A 91 22.86 -9.63 -15.90
CA LYS A 91 22.11 -8.54 -16.58
C LYS A 91 22.63 -7.12 -16.36
N LEU A 92 23.65 -6.93 -15.51
CA LEU A 92 24.18 -5.59 -15.24
C LEU A 92 24.99 -4.98 -16.41
N GLY A 93 25.22 -5.76 -17.48
CA GLY A 93 25.82 -5.29 -18.73
C GLY A 93 24.83 -4.73 -19.75
N ASP A 94 23.52 -4.82 -19.49
CA ASP A 94 22.49 -4.26 -20.35
C ASP A 94 22.34 -2.75 -20.07
N GLN A 95 22.55 -1.89 -21.07
CA GLN A 95 22.62 -0.44 -20.85
C GLN A 95 21.28 0.18 -20.40
N ASP A 96 20.17 -0.56 -20.49
CA ASP A 96 18.80 -0.07 -20.23
C ASP A 96 18.11 -0.70 -19.01
N TRP A 97 18.84 -1.39 -18.13
CA TRP A 97 18.24 -2.08 -16.98
C TRP A 97 17.43 -1.15 -16.06
N LEU A 98 17.84 0.11 -15.90
CA LEU A 98 17.09 1.13 -15.13
C LEU A 98 15.75 1.46 -15.78
N SER A 99 15.71 1.56 -17.11
CA SER A 99 14.46 1.79 -17.86
C SER A 99 13.48 0.65 -17.63
N SER A 100 13.97 -0.60 -17.61
CA SER A 100 13.16 -1.77 -17.28
C SER A 100 12.61 -1.73 -15.85
N VAL A 101 13.38 -1.25 -14.87
CA VAL A 101 12.93 -1.06 -13.48
C VAL A 101 11.77 -0.05 -13.42
N HIS A 102 11.92 1.09 -14.12
CA HIS A 102 10.87 2.10 -14.18
C HIS A 102 9.60 1.58 -14.88
N GLU A 103 9.74 0.85 -15.98
CA GLU A 103 8.61 0.24 -16.68
C GLU A 103 7.89 -0.79 -15.81
N LYS A 104 8.63 -1.67 -15.12
CA LYS A 104 8.08 -2.62 -14.14
C LYS A 104 7.29 -1.86 -13.05
N ALA A 105 7.88 -0.82 -12.49
CA ALA A 105 7.25 -0.01 -11.44
C ALA A 105 5.95 0.68 -11.90
N GLN A 106 5.86 1.14 -13.15
CA GLN A 106 4.65 1.75 -13.71
C GLN A 106 3.50 0.76 -13.92
N ARG A 107 3.82 -0.52 -14.15
CA ARG A 107 2.82 -1.57 -14.36
C ARG A 107 2.24 -2.13 -13.07
N ILE A 108 2.89 -1.92 -11.93
CA ILE A 108 2.41 -2.44 -10.64
C ILE A 108 1.26 -1.58 -10.13
N PRO A 109 0.07 -2.16 -9.91
CA PRO A 109 -1.04 -1.46 -9.28
C PRO A 109 -0.62 -0.98 -7.89
N SER A 110 -0.86 0.29 -7.62
CA SER A 110 -0.58 0.92 -6.33
C SER A 110 -1.80 1.72 -5.89
N PHE A 111 -1.95 1.85 -4.58
CA PHE A 111 -3.10 2.53 -4.01
C PHE A 111 -2.73 3.13 -2.64
N SER A 112 -3.38 4.22 -2.23
CA SER A 112 -3.19 4.86 -0.93
C SER A 112 -4.54 5.14 -0.30
N ALA A 113 -4.60 5.16 1.02
CA ALA A 113 -5.81 5.58 1.75
C ALA A 113 -6.23 7.02 1.42
N THR A 114 -5.28 7.86 0.97
CA THR A 114 -5.57 9.23 0.50
C THR A 114 -6.15 9.30 -0.91
N ASP A 115 -6.10 8.19 -1.66
CA ASP A 115 -6.62 8.09 -3.02
C ASP A 115 -8.06 7.53 -3.06
N LEU A 116 -8.61 7.15 -1.90
CA LEU A 116 -10.04 6.84 -1.67
C LEU A 116 -10.84 8.14 -1.52
#